data_AF-A0A7Y3KRA0-F1
#
_entry.id   AF-A0A7Y3KRA0-F1
#
_cell.length_a   1.000
_cell.length_b   1.000
_cell.length_c   1.000
_cell.angle_alpha   90.00
_cell.angle_beta   90.00
_cell.angle_gamma   90.00
#
_symmetry.space_group_name_H-M   'P 1'
#
loop_
_entity.id
_entity.type
_entity.pdbx_description
1 polymer ?
#
loop_
_entity_poly.entity_id
_entity_poly.type
_entity_poly.pdbx_seq_one_letter_code
_entity_poly.pdbx_strand_id
1 'polypeptide(L)'
;MNDEIEVYSDWNAAKSPKRLGILRVRAGRTGEIFDFTFDSDVLSATPLLKYRLDPDLGYFTGAQFPKDGRSFFGIFKDSSPGRWGEMLIRRRFERNKRLGTIPQNARLQQSDFLLGVHDAFRSGALRYKRAPEGAFLDDNDRSAAPPFVRLRELEAASRALEASSDSDDPATDQWLRLLLAPGASLGGARPKATVVDTEGQLWIAKFPSVKDGYDVGAWELVVYRLAERSGLRVPPAEARTFGGNEHTFMTRRFDRRESGARIHFA
;
A
#
# COMPACT_ATOMS: atom_id res chain seq x y z
N MET A 1 -0.85 -22.72 -11.93
CA MET A 1 -0.67 -21.41 -12.58
C MET A 1 0.65 -20.86 -12.10
N ASN A 2 1.58 -20.58 -13.01
CA ASN A 2 2.76 -19.78 -12.71
C ASN A 2 2.41 -18.36 -13.16
N ASP A 3 2.11 -17.48 -12.20
CA ASP A 3 1.93 -16.05 -12.50
C ASP A 3 3.30 -15.37 -12.34
N GLU A 4 3.67 -14.52 -13.30
CA GLU A 4 4.94 -13.79 -13.27
C GLU A 4 4.65 -12.31 -13.03
N ILE A 5 5.30 -11.76 -12.01
CA ILE A 5 5.17 -10.36 -11.61
C ILE A 5 6.52 -9.70 -11.84
N GLU A 6 6.57 -8.71 -12.72
CA GLU A 6 7.78 -7.92 -12.90
C GLU A 6 7.92 -6.92 -11.76
N VAL A 7 9.11 -6.86 -11.16
CA VAL A 7 9.42 -5.96 -10.04
C VAL A 7 10.33 -4.84 -10.54
N TYR A 8 9.96 -3.60 -10.26
CA TYR A 8 10.70 -2.40 -10.64
C TYR A 8 11.11 -1.60 -9.42
N SER A 9 12.28 -0.97 -9.53
CA SER A 9 12.79 0.04 -8.60
C SER A 9 12.57 1.44 -9.18
N ASP A 10 11.99 2.33 -8.37
CA ASP A 10 11.69 3.71 -8.75
C ASP A 10 12.19 4.71 -7.70
N TRP A 11 13.37 4.47 -7.15
CA TRP A 11 13.99 5.33 -6.13
C TRP A 11 15.15 6.18 -6.64
N ASN A 12 15.37 6.21 -7.96
CA ASN A 12 16.30 7.14 -8.59
C ASN A 12 15.52 8.21 -9.35
N ALA A 13 15.31 9.37 -8.72
CA ALA A 13 14.53 10.49 -9.26
C ALA A 13 14.97 10.97 -10.66
N ALA A 14 16.23 10.71 -11.05
CA ALA A 14 16.80 11.16 -12.33
C ALA A 14 16.69 10.11 -13.45
N LYS A 15 16.15 8.93 -13.17
CA LYS A 15 16.06 7.82 -14.13
C LYS A 15 14.65 7.25 -14.16
N SER A 16 14.28 6.68 -15.31
CA SER A 16 13.07 5.88 -15.40
C SER A 16 13.14 4.68 -14.43
N PRO A 17 11.98 4.15 -13.98
CA PRO A 17 11.95 2.93 -13.18
C PRO A 17 12.76 1.82 -13.84
N LYS A 18 13.62 1.14 -13.07
CA LYS A 18 14.47 0.05 -13.58
C LYS A 18 13.91 -1.29 -13.08
N ARG A 19 13.67 -2.23 -14.00
CA ARG A 19 13.27 -3.60 -13.65
C ARG A 19 14.40 -4.24 -12.83
N LEU A 20 14.05 -4.81 -11.68
CA LEU A 20 14.95 -5.55 -10.81
C LEU A 20 15.00 -7.02 -11.20
N GLY A 21 13.86 -7.56 -11.63
CA GLY A 21 13.70 -8.97 -11.93
C GLY A 21 12.25 -9.41 -11.90
N ILE A 22 12.05 -10.73 -11.75
CA ILE A 22 10.74 -11.38 -11.82
C ILE A 22 10.46 -12.09 -10.49
N LEU A 23 9.32 -11.76 -9.89
CA LEU A 23 8.71 -12.46 -8.78
C LEU A 23 7.69 -13.46 -9.34
N ARG A 24 7.93 -14.76 -9.18
CA ARG A 24 7.04 -15.82 -9.66
C ARG A 24 6.19 -16.35 -8.54
N VAL A 25 4.93 -16.58 -8.85
CA VAL A 25 3.94 -17.17 -7.96
C VAL A 25 3.74 -18.63 -8.35
N ARG A 26 3.96 -19.54 -7.40
CA ARG A 26 3.75 -20.98 -7.56
C ARG A 26 2.68 -21.48 -6.62
N ALA A 27 1.94 -22.50 -7.04
CA ALA A 27 1.04 -23.22 -6.14
C ALA A 27 1.85 -24.10 -5.17
N GLY A 28 1.66 -23.86 -3.87
CA GLY A 28 2.14 -24.71 -2.78
C GLY A 28 1.02 -25.54 -2.16
N ARG A 29 1.36 -26.35 -1.16
CA ARG A 29 0.43 -27.24 -0.46
C ARG A 29 -0.66 -26.49 0.33
N THR A 30 -0.32 -25.33 0.89
CA THR A 30 -1.21 -24.54 1.79
C THR A 30 -1.52 -23.14 1.26
N GLY A 31 -1.07 -22.78 0.06
CA GLY A 31 -1.20 -21.43 -0.51
C GLY A 31 -0.19 -21.20 -1.62
N GLU A 32 0.22 -19.95 -1.81
CA GLU A 32 1.24 -19.59 -2.78
C GLU A 32 2.65 -19.70 -2.19
N ILE A 33 3.62 -20.02 -3.06
CA ILE A 33 5.05 -19.95 -2.78
C ILE A 33 5.66 -18.99 -3.81
N PHE A 34 6.51 -18.10 -3.35
CA PHE A 34 7.13 -17.09 -4.19
C PHE A 34 8.61 -17.41 -4.41
N ASP A 35 9.06 -17.30 -5.66
CA ASP A 35 10.49 -17.22 -5.99
C ASP A 35 10.81 -15.91 -6.67
N PHE A 36 12.04 -15.43 -6.48
CA PHE A 36 12.51 -14.20 -7.13
C PHE A 36 13.78 -14.46 -7.91
N THR A 37 13.87 -13.89 -9.12
CA THR A 37 15.06 -13.93 -9.97
C THR A 37 15.43 -12.51 -10.37
N PHE A 38 16.64 -12.07 -10.06
CA PHE A 38 17.16 -10.79 -10.54
C PHE A 38 17.48 -10.84 -12.04
N ASP A 39 17.27 -9.71 -12.72
CA ASP A 39 17.83 -9.51 -14.06
C ASP A 39 19.37 -9.40 -14.00
N SER A 40 20.05 -9.96 -15.00
CA SER A 40 21.52 -10.02 -15.01
C SER A 40 22.17 -8.63 -15.07
N ASP A 41 21.58 -7.69 -15.81
CA ASP A 41 22.07 -6.32 -15.94
C ASP A 41 21.99 -5.54 -14.61
N VAL A 42 21.04 -5.89 -13.73
CA VAL A 42 20.91 -5.31 -12.39
C VAL A 42 22.11 -5.70 -11.55
N LEU A 43 22.48 -6.99 -11.59
CA LEU A 43 23.62 -7.58 -10.87
C LEU A 43 24.97 -7.02 -11.33
N SER A 44 25.11 -6.70 -12.61
CA SER A 44 26.38 -6.22 -13.18
C SER A 44 26.63 -4.72 -13.02
N ALA A 45 25.58 -3.89 -13.00
CA ALA A 45 25.73 -2.47 -13.32
C ALA A 45 25.30 -1.48 -12.22
N THR A 46 24.83 -1.93 -11.05
CA THR A 46 23.92 -1.07 -10.28
C THR A 46 24.35 -0.74 -8.85
N PRO A 47 24.51 0.56 -8.49
CA PRO A 47 24.67 1.03 -7.10
C PRO A 47 23.52 0.63 -6.17
N LEU A 48 22.36 0.23 -6.72
CA LEU A 48 21.17 -0.19 -5.97
C LEU A 48 21.45 -1.43 -5.09
N LEU A 49 22.44 -2.26 -5.44
CA LEU A 49 22.81 -3.47 -4.68
C LEU A 49 23.74 -3.19 -3.49
N LYS A 50 24.15 -1.94 -3.28
CA LYS A 50 24.88 -1.54 -2.06
C LYS A 50 24.01 -1.64 -0.80
N TYR A 51 22.70 -1.63 -0.96
CA TYR A 51 21.74 -1.76 0.13
C TYR A 51 21.14 -3.15 0.09
N ARG A 52 21.24 -3.90 1.19
CA ARG A 52 20.59 -5.20 1.35
C ARG A 52 19.07 -5.01 1.28
N LEU A 53 18.46 -5.47 0.19
CA LEU A 53 17.02 -5.31 -0.09
C LEU A 53 16.16 -6.17 0.84
N ASP A 54 16.56 -7.44 1.01
CA ASP A 54 15.91 -8.37 1.91
C ASP A 54 16.99 -9.26 2.54
N PRO A 55 16.84 -9.66 3.82
CA PRO A 55 17.74 -10.63 4.44
C PRO A 55 17.91 -11.95 3.67
N ASP A 56 16.88 -12.40 2.96
CA ASP A 56 16.84 -13.67 2.26
C ASP A 56 17.24 -13.55 0.77
N LEU A 57 17.32 -12.34 0.22
CA LEU A 57 17.71 -12.12 -1.17
C LEU A 57 19.22 -11.93 -1.30
N GLY A 58 19.87 -12.88 -1.97
CA GLY A 58 21.25 -12.76 -2.42
C GLY A 58 21.36 -12.09 -3.79
N TYR A 59 22.47 -11.42 -4.05
CA TYR A 59 22.74 -10.77 -5.33
C TYR A 59 23.40 -11.72 -6.32
N PHE A 60 22.66 -12.73 -6.76
CA PHE A 60 23.09 -13.68 -7.77
C PHE A 60 21.94 -14.05 -8.72
N THR A 61 22.32 -14.57 -9.88
CA THR A 61 21.38 -15.01 -10.92
C THR A 61 20.69 -16.31 -10.53
N GLY A 62 19.43 -16.48 -10.91
CA GLY A 62 18.66 -17.70 -10.68
C GLY A 62 17.55 -17.52 -9.65
N ALA A 63 16.69 -18.54 -9.55
CA ALA A 63 15.55 -18.51 -8.66
C ALA A 63 15.98 -18.62 -7.20
N GLN A 64 15.48 -17.71 -6.38
CA GLN A 64 15.70 -17.65 -4.95
C GLN A 64 14.38 -17.83 -4.23
N PHE A 65 14.42 -18.47 -3.07
CA PHE A 65 13.25 -18.75 -2.24
C PHE A 65 13.46 -18.13 -0.85
N PRO A 66 12.39 -17.67 -0.18
CA PRO A 66 12.47 -17.23 1.20
C PRO A 66 13.00 -18.35 2.11
N LYS A 67 13.72 -17.98 3.17
CA LYS A 67 14.33 -18.94 4.09
C LYS A 67 13.35 -19.39 5.18
N ASP A 68 13.75 -20.43 5.93
CA ASP A 68 13.04 -20.90 7.13
C ASP A 68 11.59 -21.38 6.88
N GLY A 69 11.33 -21.91 5.68
CA GLY A 69 9.99 -22.39 5.30
C GLY A 69 8.96 -21.29 5.07
N ARG A 70 9.39 -20.01 5.02
CA ARG A 70 8.52 -18.90 4.61
C ARG A 70 8.14 -19.04 3.14
N SER A 71 6.93 -18.62 2.80
CA SER A 71 6.45 -18.64 1.43
C SER A 71 6.67 -17.32 0.69
N PHE A 72 6.95 -16.22 1.39
CA PHE A 72 7.02 -14.87 0.81
C PHE A 72 8.17 -14.03 1.38
N PHE A 73 8.85 -13.26 0.52
CA PHE A 73 9.94 -12.36 0.93
C PHE A 73 9.41 -11.18 1.74
N GLY A 74 10.20 -10.71 2.70
CA GLY A 74 9.87 -9.58 3.56
C GLY A 74 9.66 -8.30 2.75
N ILE A 75 10.60 -7.99 1.86
CA ILE A 75 10.56 -6.76 1.05
C ILE A 75 9.25 -6.61 0.23
N PHE A 76 8.75 -7.72 -0.36
CA PHE A 76 7.49 -7.68 -1.11
C PHE A 76 6.27 -7.63 -0.18
N LYS A 77 6.36 -8.30 0.98
CA LYS A 77 5.35 -8.24 2.03
C LYS A 77 5.21 -6.83 2.62
N ASP A 78 6.31 -6.10 2.80
CA ASP A 78 6.28 -4.72 3.32
C ASP A 78 5.64 -3.73 2.32
N SER A 79 5.64 -4.09 1.04
CA SER A 79 4.90 -3.37 -0.01
C SER A 79 3.44 -3.82 -0.19
N SER A 80 3.00 -4.83 0.57
CA SER A 80 1.62 -5.35 0.57
C SER A 80 0.73 -4.56 1.56
N PRO A 81 -0.60 -4.62 1.41
CA PRO A 81 -1.53 -3.91 2.29
C PRO A 81 -1.40 -4.37 3.76
N GLY A 82 -1.66 -3.47 4.71
CA GLY A 82 -1.93 -3.83 6.10
C GLY A 82 -3.34 -4.40 6.30
N ARG A 83 -3.74 -4.70 7.54
CA ARG A 83 -5.07 -5.28 7.84
C ARG A 83 -6.24 -4.42 7.30
N TRP A 84 -6.12 -3.09 7.38
CA TRP A 84 -7.14 -2.19 6.81
C TRP A 84 -7.23 -2.34 5.29
N GLY A 85 -6.08 -2.31 4.60
CA GLY A 85 -6.05 -2.47 3.15
C GLY A 85 -6.48 -3.87 2.68
N GLU A 86 -6.10 -4.92 3.41
CA GLU A 86 -6.57 -6.28 3.17
C GLU A 86 -8.10 -6.36 3.30
N MET A 87 -8.68 -5.72 4.32
CA MET A 87 -10.14 -5.67 4.48
C MET A 87 -10.80 -4.96 3.30
N LEU A 88 -10.24 -3.85 2.79
CA LEU A 88 -10.77 -3.16 1.60
C LEU A 88 -10.71 -4.07 0.36
N ILE A 89 -9.59 -4.76 0.14
CA ILE A 89 -9.43 -5.68 -0.99
C ILE A 89 -10.37 -6.88 -0.87
N ARG A 90 -10.56 -7.44 0.33
CA ARG A 90 -11.53 -8.52 0.58
C ARG A 90 -12.96 -8.09 0.27
N ARG A 91 -13.37 -6.90 0.71
CA ARG A 91 -14.69 -6.36 0.40
C ARG A 91 -14.90 -6.15 -1.11
N ARG A 92 -13.89 -5.62 -1.81
CA ARG A 92 -13.94 -5.52 -3.30
C ARG A 92 -14.12 -6.89 -3.93
N PHE A 93 -13.37 -7.88 -3.46
CA PHE A 93 -13.39 -9.22 -4.01
C PHE A 93 -14.76 -9.89 -3.83
N GLU A 94 -15.34 -9.85 -2.63
CA GLU A 94 -16.68 -10.39 -2.39
C GLU A 94 -17.75 -9.65 -3.18
N ARG A 95 -17.66 -8.32 -3.28
CA ARG A 95 -18.51 -7.53 -4.17
C ARG A 95 -18.43 -8.01 -5.63
N ASN A 96 -17.21 -8.20 -6.13
CA ASN A 96 -16.98 -8.64 -7.51
C ASN A 96 -17.54 -10.04 -7.77
N LYS A 97 -17.50 -10.94 -6.77
CA LYS A 97 -18.21 -12.23 -6.83
C LYS A 97 -19.71 -12.04 -6.95
N ARG A 98 -20.33 -11.26 -6.05
CA ARG A 98 -21.78 -11.03 -6.10
C ARG A 98 -22.24 -10.49 -7.45
N LEU A 99 -21.46 -9.58 -8.04
CA LEU A 99 -21.76 -9.00 -9.36
C LEU A 99 -21.45 -9.94 -10.53
N GLY A 100 -20.94 -11.14 -10.29
CA GLY A 100 -20.58 -12.12 -11.33
C GLY A 100 -19.37 -11.72 -12.17
N THR A 101 -18.63 -10.67 -11.78
CA THR A 101 -17.42 -10.22 -12.50
C THR A 101 -16.22 -11.15 -12.30
N ILE A 102 -16.25 -11.97 -11.25
CA ILE A 102 -15.28 -13.05 -11.00
C ILE A 102 -16.03 -14.33 -10.54
N PRO A 103 -15.44 -15.52 -10.71
CA PRO A 103 -16.08 -16.78 -10.31
C PRO A 103 -16.40 -16.86 -8.81
N GLN A 104 -17.54 -17.45 -8.45
CA GLN A 104 -17.94 -17.63 -7.04
C GLN A 104 -16.95 -18.47 -6.22
N ASN A 105 -16.31 -19.45 -6.87
CA ASN A 105 -15.30 -20.31 -6.26
C ASN A 105 -13.89 -19.69 -6.23
N ALA A 106 -13.70 -18.49 -6.77
CA ALA A 106 -12.42 -17.78 -6.70
C ALA A 106 -12.02 -17.58 -5.23
N ARG A 107 -10.72 -17.59 -4.96
CA ARG A 107 -10.17 -17.33 -3.63
C ARG A 107 -9.13 -16.22 -3.73
N LEU A 108 -9.12 -15.32 -2.76
CA LEU A 108 -8.04 -14.36 -2.60
C LEU A 108 -6.78 -15.07 -2.14
N GLN A 109 -5.71 -14.84 -2.87
CA GLN A 109 -4.37 -15.31 -2.56
C GLN A 109 -3.46 -14.14 -2.16
N GLN A 110 -2.22 -14.45 -1.78
CA GLN A 110 -1.25 -13.44 -1.32
C GLN A 110 -0.84 -12.49 -2.45
N SER A 111 -0.70 -13.01 -3.67
CA SER A 111 -0.45 -12.26 -4.88
C SER A 111 -1.57 -11.24 -5.16
N ASP A 112 -2.83 -11.59 -4.92
CA ASP A 112 -3.96 -10.66 -5.10
C ASP A 112 -3.89 -9.46 -4.14
N PHE A 113 -3.41 -9.66 -2.92
CA PHE A 113 -3.19 -8.55 -1.98
C PHE A 113 -2.03 -7.68 -2.41
N LEU A 114 -0.89 -8.29 -2.78
CA LEU A 114 0.26 -7.57 -3.30
C LEU A 114 -0.15 -6.74 -4.51
N LEU A 115 -0.84 -7.33 -5.48
CA LEU A 115 -1.19 -6.69 -6.75
C LEU A 115 -2.41 -5.78 -6.65
N GLY A 116 -3.24 -5.95 -5.63
CA GLY A 116 -4.48 -5.21 -5.42
C GLY A 116 -4.30 -3.77 -4.90
N VAL A 117 -3.06 -3.32 -4.69
CA VAL A 117 -2.72 -1.97 -4.25
C VAL A 117 -2.42 -1.06 -5.44
N HIS A 118 -2.99 0.14 -5.42
CA HIS A 118 -2.79 1.17 -6.43
C HIS A 118 -1.34 1.69 -6.46
N ASP A 119 -0.70 1.67 -7.63
CA ASP A 119 0.74 1.94 -7.77
C ASP A 119 1.17 3.30 -7.21
N ALA A 120 0.42 4.37 -7.48
CA ALA A 120 0.70 5.72 -6.99
C ALA A 120 0.84 5.79 -5.46
N PHE A 121 0.06 5.00 -4.73
CA PHE A 121 -0.02 5.07 -3.27
C PHE A 121 0.80 4.01 -2.54
N ARG A 122 1.45 3.07 -3.24
CA ARG A 122 2.31 2.03 -2.63
C ARG A 122 3.36 2.61 -1.70
N SER A 123 3.68 1.90 -0.63
CA SER A 123 4.76 2.27 0.28
C SER A 123 6.12 2.05 -0.38
N GLY A 124 7.05 2.98 -0.14
CA GLY A 124 8.38 2.93 -0.71
C GLY A 124 8.38 3.16 -2.21
N ALA A 125 9.29 2.49 -2.90
CA ALA A 125 9.61 2.74 -4.30
C ALA A 125 9.68 1.47 -5.15
N LEU A 126 9.13 0.35 -4.64
CA LEU A 126 8.87 -0.82 -5.46
C LEU A 126 7.58 -0.63 -6.24
N ARG A 127 7.63 -1.04 -7.51
CA ARG A 127 6.51 -1.01 -8.44
C ARG A 127 6.41 -2.34 -9.15
N TYR A 128 5.23 -2.65 -9.64
CA TYR A 128 4.93 -3.98 -10.17
C TYR A 128 4.20 -3.87 -11.51
N LYS A 129 4.45 -4.83 -12.40
CA LYS A 129 3.70 -5.02 -13.64
C LYS A 129 3.33 -6.49 -13.81
N ARG A 130 2.22 -6.75 -14.51
CA ARG A 130 1.85 -8.10 -14.98
C ARG A 130 2.45 -8.43 -16.35
N ALA A 131 2.86 -7.42 -17.12
CA ALA A 131 3.45 -7.59 -18.44
C ALA A 131 4.47 -6.45 -18.72
N PRO A 132 5.53 -6.70 -19.49
CA PRO A 132 6.58 -5.71 -19.79
C PRO A 132 6.05 -4.38 -20.33
N GLU A 133 5.23 -4.47 -21.37
CA GLU A 133 4.60 -3.32 -22.06
C GLU A 133 3.30 -2.86 -21.38
N GLY A 134 2.94 -3.48 -20.25
CA GLY A 134 1.80 -3.08 -19.45
C GLY A 134 2.08 -1.82 -18.64
N ALA A 135 0.98 -1.18 -18.24
CA ALA A 135 1.00 -0.21 -17.18
C ALA A 135 1.49 -0.80 -15.85
N PHE A 136 1.94 0.07 -14.94
CA PHE A 136 2.05 -0.32 -13.54
C PHE A 136 0.66 -0.63 -12.97
N LEU A 137 0.61 -1.43 -11.91
CA LEU A 137 -0.67 -1.93 -11.39
C LEU A 137 -1.63 -0.81 -10.99
N ASP A 138 -2.85 -0.89 -11.51
CA ASP A 138 -3.94 0.04 -11.22
C ASP A 138 -3.47 1.49 -11.46
N ASP A 139 -3.10 1.78 -12.72
CA ASP A 139 -2.60 3.07 -13.21
C ASP A 139 -3.70 4.00 -13.72
N ASN A 140 -4.97 3.71 -13.45
CA ASN A 140 -6.06 4.49 -13.99
C ASN A 140 -5.92 5.94 -13.47
N ASP A 141 -5.40 6.83 -14.33
CA ASP A 141 -5.06 8.25 -14.06
C ASP A 141 -6.24 9.08 -13.51
N ARG A 142 -7.45 8.50 -13.50
CA ARG A 142 -8.64 9.06 -12.85
C ARG A 142 -8.59 9.02 -11.31
N SER A 143 -7.63 8.32 -10.71
CA SER A 143 -7.44 8.22 -9.26
C SER A 143 -6.22 9.03 -8.79
N ALA A 144 -6.22 10.34 -9.04
CA ALA A 144 -5.41 11.24 -8.21
C ALA A 144 -5.79 11.02 -6.73
N ALA A 145 -4.83 11.09 -5.81
CA ALA A 145 -5.12 11.02 -4.38
C ALA A 145 -6.27 12.01 -4.08
N PRO A 146 -7.28 11.62 -3.29
CA PRO A 146 -8.33 12.55 -2.93
C PRO A 146 -7.73 13.80 -2.29
N PRO A 147 -8.16 15.00 -2.72
CA PRO A 147 -7.68 16.23 -2.10
C PRO A 147 -8.16 16.35 -0.66
N PHE A 148 -7.44 17.10 0.16
CA PHE A 148 -7.77 17.35 1.58
C PHE A 148 -9.23 17.78 1.79
N VAL A 149 -9.83 18.48 0.82
CA VAL A 149 -11.24 18.92 0.90
C VAL A 149 -12.23 17.76 1.04
N ARG A 150 -11.83 16.52 0.69
CA ARG A 150 -12.65 15.31 0.83
C ARG A 150 -12.44 14.57 2.15
N LEU A 151 -11.62 15.08 3.08
CA LEU A 151 -11.32 14.39 4.35
C LEU A 151 -12.57 14.07 5.17
N ARG A 152 -13.55 14.98 5.22
CA ARG A 152 -14.84 14.74 5.88
C ARG A 152 -15.59 13.55 5.29
N GLU A 153 -15.65 13.47 3.96
CA GLU A 153 -16.32 12.38 3.24
C GLU A 153 -15.58 11.05 3.47
N LEU A 154 -14.25 11.06 3.43
CA LEU A 154 -13.41 9.89 3.69
C LEU A 154 -13.53 9.38 5.12
N GLU A 155 -13.57 10.28 6.12
CA GLU A 155 -13.75 9.92 7.52
C GLU A 155 -15.13 9.29 7.73
N ALA A 156 -16.19 9.89 7.19
CA ALA A 156 -17.54 9.33 7.27
C ALA A 156 -17.63 7.96 6.59
N ALA A 157 -17.06 7.81 5.39
CA ALA A 157 -16.99 6.55 4.67
C ALA A 157 -16.24 5.48 5.48
N SER A 158 -15.13 5.87 6.12
CA SER A 158 -14.30 4.99 6.94
C SER A 158 -15.08 4.45 8.13
N ARG A 159 -15.75 5.34 8.89
CA ARG A 159 -16.58 4.95 10.04
C ARG A 159 -17.74 4.05 9.61
N ALA A 160 -18.44 4.41 8.53
CA ALA A 160 -19.54 3.61 7.99
C ALA A 160 -19.07 2.19 7.60
N LEU A 161 -17.91 2.09 6.95
CA LEU A 161 -17.34 0.82 6.53
C LEU A 161 -16.90 -0.05 7.72
N GLU A 162 -16.34 0.54 8.77
CA GLU A 162 -15.99 -0.21 9.98
C GLU A 162 -17.22 -0.67 10.78
N ALA A 163 -18.28 0.15 10.82
CA ALA A 163 -19.52 -0.15 11.53
C ALA A 163 -20.40 -1.17 10.78
N SER A 164 -20.34 -1.19 9.44
CA SER A 164 -21.13 -2.12 8.64
C SER A 164 -20.64 -3.56 8.87
N SER A 165 -21.49 -4.40 9.45
CA SER A 165 -21.36 -5.86 9.39
C SER A 165 -21.83 -6.44 8.06
N ASP A 166 -22.73 -5.72 7.37
CA ASP A 166 -23.35 -6.16 6.13
C ASP A 166 -22.61 -5.65 4.90
N SER A 167 -22.15 -6.58 4.06
CA SER A 167 -21.50 -6.25 2.79
C SER A 167 -22.49 -5.76 1.74
N ASP A 168 -23.80 -6.00 1.92
CA ASP A 168 -24.80 -5.97 0.84
C ASP A 168 -25.51 -4.61 0.68
N ASP A 169 -25.20 -3.64 1.54
CA ASP A 169 -25.72 -2.27 1.43
C ASP A 169 -25.11 -1.53 0.21
N PRO A 170 -25.93 -1.02 -0.73
CA PRO A 170 -25.45 -0.19 -1.84
C PRO A 170 -24.63 1.04 -1.41
N ALA A 171 -24.86 1.60 -0.22
CA ALA A 171 -24.04 2.70 0.29
C ALA A 171 -22.62 2.24 0.63
N THR A 172 -22.46 1.00 1.14
CA THR A 172 -21.15 0.37 1.40
C THR A 172 -20.30 0.26 0.14
N ASP A 173 -20.93 0.01 -1.02
CA ASP A 173 -20.24 -0.05 -2.33
C ASP A 173 -19.68 1.32 -2.78
N GLN A 174 -20.35 2.42 -2.43
CA GLN A 174 -19.85 3.77 -2.72
C GLN A 174 -18.67 4.11 -1.82
N TRP A 175 -18.79 3.85 -0.52
CA TRP A 175 -17.71 4.07 0.45
C TRP A 175 -16.47 3.23 0.16
N LEU A 176 -16.67 1.98 -0.24
CA LEU A 176 -15.59 1.11 -0.65
C LEU A 176 -14.84 1.67 -1.86
N ARG A 177 -15.55 2.15 -2.89
CA ARG A 177 -14.91 2.77 -4.07
C ARG A 177 -14.11 4.01 -3.70
N LEU A 178 -14.60 4.81 -2.75
CA LEU A 178 -13.91 6.00 -2.27
C LEU A 178 -12.60 5.67 -1.53
N LEU A 179 -12.60 4.61 -0.72
CA LEU A 179 -11.49 4.27 0.17
C LEU A 179 -10.48 3.29 -0.43
N LEU A 180 -10.86 2.49 -1.43
CA LEU A 180 -10.06 1.38 -1.91
C LEU A 180 -8.68 1.84 -2.43
N ALA A 181 -8.65 2.72 -3.42
CA ALA A 181 -7.41 3.20 -4.00
C ALA A 181 -6.51 3.90 -2.96
N PRO A 182 -6.98 4.94 -2.23
CA PRO A 182 -6.13 5.65 -1.28
C PRO A 182 -5.85 4.87 0.02
N GLY A 183 -6.70 3.93 0.42
CA GLY A 183 -6.65 3.25 1.72
C GLY A 183 -5.98 1.88 1.72
N ALA A 184 -5.84 1.22 0.56
CA ALA A 184 -5.27 -0.12 0.52
C ALA A 184 -3.74 -0.19 0.68
N SER A 185 -3.01 0.90 0.41
CA SER A 185 -1.57 0.83 0.17
C SER A 185 -0.66 0.89 1.39
N LEU A 186 -1.21 1.18 2.56
CA LEU A 186 -0.44 1.52 3.75
C LEU A 186 -0.55 0.40 4.80
N GLY A 187 0.57 0.11 5.46
CA GLY A 187 0.62 -0.86 6.55
C GLY A 187 -0.20 -0.44 7.77
N GLY A 188 -0.53 -1.40 8.64
CA GLY A 188 -1.27 -1.19 9.89
C GLY A 188 -2.74 -1.57 9.84
N ALA A 189 -3.41 -1.47 11.01
CA ALA A 189 -4.76 -2.01 11.21
C ALA A 189 -5.87 -0.97 11.33
N ARG A 190 -5.54 0.26 11.75
CA ARG A 190 -6.50 1.35 11.88
C ARG A 190 -6.83 1.98 10.52
N PRO A 191 -8.04 2.54 10.35
CA PRO A 191 -8.43 3.15 9.10
C PRO A 191 -7.54 4.30 8.68
N LYS A 192 -7.20 4.33 7.40
CA LYS A 192 -6.34 5.35 6.82
C LYS A 192 -6.55 5.48 5.32
N ALA A 193 -6.16 6.63 4.80
CA ALA A 193 -6.14 6.91 3.38
C ALA A 193 -4.95 7.81 3.03
N THR A 194 -4.40 7.61 1.84
CA THR A 194 -3.50 8.59 1.21
C THR A 194 -4.35 9.73 0.65
N VAL A 195 -4.00 10.97 0.99
CA VAL A 195 -4.66 12.19 0.52
C VAL A 195 -3.61 13.18 0.00
N VAL A 196 -4.03 14.18 -0.77
CA VAL A 196 -3.13 15.18 -1.35
C VAL A 196 -3.45 16.59 -0.84
N ASP A 197 -2.43 17.33 -0.43
CA ASP A 197 -2.58 18.72 0.01
C ASP A 197 -2.73 19.68 -1.19
N THR A 198 -2.88 20.97 -0.92
CA THR A 198 -3.02 22.02 -1.95
C THR A 198 -1.75 22.23 -2.78
N GLU A 199 -0.61 21.71 -2.34
CA GLU A 199 0.69 21.78 -3.02
C GLU A 199 1.01 20.49 -3.80
N GLY A 200 0.06 19.55 -3.88
CA GLY A 200 0.24 18.29 -4.60
C GLY A 200 1.03 17.23 -3.82
N GLN A 201 1.32 17.45 -2.54
CA GLN A 201 2.10 16.52 -1.72
C GLN A 201 1.21 15.46 -1.09
N LEU A 202 1.73 14.22 -1.02
CA LEU A 202 0.98 13.09 -0.47
C LEU A 202 1.11 13.03 1.06
N TRP A 203 -0.03 12.81 1.72
CA TRP A 203 -0.16 12.65 3.15
C TRP A 203 -0.89 11.36 3.48
N ILE A 204 -0.71 10.89 4.71
CA ILE A 204 -1.47 9.79 5.30
C ILE A 204 -2.45 10.40 6.29
N ALA A 205 -3.74 10.32 5.99
CA ALA A 205 -4.81 10.61 6.95
C ALA A 205 -5.15 9.32 7.71
N LYS A 206 -5.10 9.38 9.04
CA LYS A 206 -5.46 8.29 9.96
C LYS A 206 -6.75 8.67 10.65
N PHE A 207 -7.83 8.00 10.27
CA PHE A 207 -9.17 8.34 10.74
C PHE A 207 -9.41 7.75 12.14
N PRO A 208 -10.29 8.36 12.94
CA PRO A 208 -10.87 7.72 14.11
C PRO A 208 -11.49 6.38 13.73
N SER A 209 -11.27 5.37 14.57
CA SER A 209 -11.89 4.06 14.44
C SER A 209 -13.08 3.95 15.38
N VAL A 210 -14.12 3.26 14.94
CA VAL A 210 -15.28 2.92 15.81
C VAL A 210 -14.89 2.03 17.00
N LYS A 211 -13.69 1.46 16.98
CA LYS A 211 -13.12 0.61 18.03
C LYS A 211 -12.22 1.37 19.00
N ASP A 212 -11.98 2.66 18.78
CA ASP A 212 -11.15 3.45 19.69
C ASP A 212 -11.91 3.76 20.98
N GLY A 213 -11.25 3.61 22.12
CA GLY A 213 -11.82 3.97 23.43
C GLY A 213 -11.54 5.43 23.84
N TYR A 214 -10.80 6.17 23.03
CA TYR A 214 -10.37 7.55 23.28
C TYR A 214 -9.90 8.21 21.97
N ASP A 215 -9.61 9.51 21.99
CA ASP A 215 -9.15 10.24 20.80
C ASP A 215 -7.70 9.91 20.44
N VAL A 216 -7.50 8.82 19.72
CA VAL A 216 -6.17 8.36 19.29
C VAL A 216 -5.49 9.38 18.38
N GLY A 217 -6.24 10.10 17.53
CA GLY A 217 -5.66 11.10 16.63
C GLY A 217 -5.06 12.29 17.38
N ALA A 218 -5.73 12.75 18.45
CA ALA A 218 -5.18 13.77 19.34
C ALA A 218 -3.91 13.27 20.05
N TRP A 219 -3.90 12.02 20.51
CA TRP A 219 -2.71 11.41 21.11
C TRP A 219 -1.54 11.24 20.12
N GLU A 220 -1.81 10.91 18.86
CA GLU A 220 -0.77 10.89 17.82
C GLU A 220 -0.14 12.28 17.64
N LEU A 221 -0.94 13.36 17.72
CA LEU A 221 -0.41 14.73 17.69
C LEU A 221 0.45 15.04 18.93
N VAL A 222 0.04 14.62 20.12
CA VAL A 222 0.83 14.81 21.36
C VAL A 222 2.19 14.13 21.23
N VAL A 223 2.21 12.86 20.81
CA VAL A 223 3.46 12.10 20.63
C VAL A 223 4.33 12.71 19.53
N TYR A 224 3.72 13.17 18.44
CA TYR A 224 4.42 13.90 17.38
C TYR A 224 5.12 15.17 17.90
N ARG A 225 4.42 15.99 18.69
CA ARG A 225 5.01 17.20 19.30
C ARG A 225 6.11 16.88 20.29
N LEU A 226 6.00 15.77 21.02
CA LEU A 226 7.07 15.31 21.90
C LEU A 226 8.32 14.93 21.08
N ALA A 227 8.16 14.20 19.98
CA ALA A 227 9.26 13.83 19.09
C ALA A 227 9.95 15.07 18.49
N GLU A 228 9.18 16.04 18.01
CA GLU A 228 9.67 17.32 17.50
C GLU A 228 10.47 18.08 18.55
N ARG A 229 9.93 18.24 19.78
CA ARG A 229 10.61 18.90 20.91
C ARG A 229 11.85 18.14 21.39
N SER A 230 11.92 16.84 21.14
CA SER A 230 13.08 16.01 21.45
C SER A 230 14.15 16.06 20.36
N GLY A 231 13.96 16.85 19.29
CA GLY A 231 14.92 16.99 18.20
C GLY A 231 14.90 15.83 17.20
N LEU A 232 13.88 14.97 17.22
CA LEU A 232 13.74 13.90 16.24
C LEU A 232 13.29 14.47 14.89
N ARG A 233 13.84 13.94 13.79
CA ARG A 233 13.39 14.25 12.44
C ARG A 233 12.06 13.55 12.17
N VAL A 234 10.98 14.31 12.18
CA VAL A 234 9.63 13.83 11.89
C VAL A 234 9.04 14.58 10.69
N PRO A 235 8.29 13.91 9.81
CA PRO A 235 7.60 14.59 8.71
C PRO A 235 6.56 15.58 9.24
N PRO A 236 6.19 16.64 8.48
CA PRO A 236 5.09 17.51 8.84
C PRO A 236 3.82 16.73 9.22
N ALA A 237 3.17 17.12 10.30
CA ALA A 237 1.93 16.51 10.75
C ALA A 237 0.98 17.52 11.41
N GLU A 238 -0.31 17.22 11.29
CA GLU A 238 -1.38 17.98 11.93
C GLU A 238 -2.54 17.05 12.31
N ALA A 239 -3.42 17.51 13.20
CA ALA A 239 -4.65 16.79 13.52
C ALA A 239 -5.81 17.77 13.50
N ARG A 240 -6.94 17.36 12.91
CA ARG A 240 -8.15 18.18 12.75
C ARG A 240 -9.39 17.31 12.91
N THR A 241 -10.49 17.90 13.32
CA THR A 241 -11.79 17.23 13.40
C THR A 241 -12.60 17.49 12.12
N PHE A 242 -13.31 16.46 11.63
CA PHE A 242 -14.12 16.57 10.40
C PHE A 242 -15.57 16.14 10.62
N GLY A 243 -16.24 16.79 11.57
CA GLY A 243 -17.67 16.60 11.85
C GLY A 243 -17.97 15.74 13.09
N GLY A 244 -16.97 15.03 13.62
CA GLY A 244 -17.03 14.39 14.94
C GLY A 244 -16.21 15.14 16.01
N ASN A 245 -16.11 14.53 17.19
CA ASN A 245 -15.30 15.06 18.30
C ASN A 245 -13.87 14.52 18.31
N GLU A 246 -13.61 13.40 17.61
CA GLU A 246 -12.27 12.82 17.52
C GLU A 246 -11.47 13.41 16.36
N HIS A 247 -10.15 13.43 16.52
CA HIS A 247 -9.26 13.99 15.52
C HIS A 247 -8.85 12.95 14.48
N THR A 248 -8.83 13.36 13.21
CA THR A 248 -8.07 12.69 12.16
C THR A 248 -6.64 13.23 12.19
N PHE A 249 -5.66 12.35 12.43
CA PHE A 249 -4.24 12.71 12.38
C PHE A 249 -3.72 12.55 10.95
N MET A 250 -3.01 13.56 10.45
CA MET A 250 -2.46 13.60 9.11
C MET A 250 -0.96 13.82 9.17
N THR A 251 -0.20 13.08 8.38
CA THR A 251 1.25 13.29 8.27
C THR A 251 1.73 13.18 6.83
N ARG A 252 2.63 14.06 6.41
CA ARG A 252 3.21 14.05 5.07
C ARG A 252 4.05 12.78 4.89
N ARG A 253 3.94 12.16 3.72
CA ARG A 253 4.70 10.97 3.39
C ARG A 253 6.18 11.30 3.25
N PHE A 254 7.03 10.67 4.07
CA PHE A 254 8.47 10.83 3.99
C PHE A 254 9.09 10.06 2.80
N ASP A 255 8.36 9.09 2.25
CA ASP A 255 8.81 8.23 1.14
C ASP A 255 8.51 8.83 -0.24
N ARG A 256 8.19 10.13 -0.26
CA ARG A 256 7.90 10.94 -1.44
C ARG A 256 8.62 12.27 -1.32
N ARG A 257 9.28 12.69 -2.39
CA ARG A 257 9.86 14.04 -2.53
C ARG A 257 8.84 14.99 -3.12
N GLU A 258 9.08 16.28 -2.98
CA GLU A 258 8.26 17.34 -3.58
C GLU A 258 8.10 17.22 -5.10
N SER A 259 9.15 16.71 -5.77
CA SER A 259 9.14 16.41 -7.21
C SER A 259 8.30 15.19 -7.59
N GLY A 260 7.66 14.49 -6.64
CA GLY A 260 6.97 13.22 -6.84
C GLY A 260 7.87 11.99 -6.84
N ALA A 261 9.19 12.16 -6.79
CA ALA A 261 10.13 11.03 -6.76
C ALA A 261 9.97 10.19 -5.49
N ARG A 262 10.06 8.86 -5.63
CA ARG A 262 9.90 7.94 -4.50
C ARG A 262 11.24 7.73 -3.78
N ILE A 263 11.15 7.45 -2.48
CA ILE A 263 12.28 7.04 -1.65
C ILE A 263 11.97 5.64 -1.14
N HIS A 264 12.86 4.67 -1.41
CA HIS A 264 12.64 3.31 -0.93
C HIS A 264 12.92 3.21 0.56
N PHE A 265 12.05 2.46 1.26
CA PHE A 265 12.27 1.88 2.57
C PHE A 265 11.60 0.50 2.59
N ALA A 266 12.10 -0.40 3.43
CA ALA A 266 11.53 -1.70 3.79
C ALA A 266 12.15 -2.10 5.14
#